data_AF-A0AAQ3NK67-F1
#
_entry.id   AF-A0AAQ3NK67-F1
#
_cell.length_a   1.000
_cell.length_b   1.000
_cell.length_c   1.000
_cell.angle_alpha   90.00
_cell.angle_beta   90.00
_cell.angle_gamma   90.00
#
_symmetry.space_group_name_H-M   'P 1'
#
loop_
_entity.id
_entity.type
_entity.pdbx_description
1 polymer ?
#
loop_
_entity_poly.entity_id
_entity_poly.type
_entity_poly.pdbx_seq_one_letter_code
_entity_poly.pdbx_strand_id
1 'polypeptide(L)'
;MRPYGLYDIAAVSLANSLTLFPYIDGISEKLDYIGINYYGQEVVSGAGLKLVENDEYSESGRGVYPDGLYRMLLQFHERYRHLKIPFIITENGVSDETDLIRRPYLLEHLLAVYAAIKMGVRVLGYLFWTISDNWEWADGYGPKFGLVAVDRANNLARIPRPSYHLFSKIVNTGKVTREDREIAWDELQRAAKEKKTRPFYRAVNKHGLMYAGGLDEPVQRPYIDRDWRFGHYEMEGLQDHLSRFSRFIIRPFSPKRKTKSQEKKNPKLILQPLET
;
A
#
# COMPACT_ATOMS: atom_id res chain seq x y z
N MET A 1 -4.77 0.31 -10.72
CA MET A 1 -6.19 0.56 -10.43
C MET A 1 -6.95 -0.75 -10.24
N ARG A 2 -7.98 -0.77 -9.40
CA ARG A 2 -8.88 -1.92 -9.18
C ARG A 2 -10.31 -1.55 -9.60
N PRO A 3 -11.01 -2.37 -10.42
CA PRO A 3 -12.40 -2.11 -10.76
C PRO A 3 -13.32 -2.34 -9.53
N TYR A 4 -14.31 -1.47 -9.33
CA TYR A 4 -15.31 -1.63 -8.29
C TYR A 4 -16.35 -2.68 -8.70
N GLY A 5 -16.89 -2.60 -9.91
CA GLY A 5 -17.88 -3.53 -10.46
C GLY A 5 -17.50 -4.11 -11.82
N LEU A 6 -18.34 -5.02 -12.32
CA LEU A 6 -18.13 -5.69 -13.63
C LEU A 6 -17.93 -4.69 -14.77
N TYR A 7 -18.73 -3.63 -14.78
CA TYR A 7 -18.67 -2.58 -15.82
C TYR A 7 -17.40 -1.73 -15.74
N ASP A 8 -16.69 -1.75 -14.60
CA ASP A 8 -15.46 -0.98 -14.40
C ASP A 8 -14.22 -1.73 -14.90
N ILE A 9 -14.32 -3.04 -15.18
CA ILE A 9 -13.18 -3.86 -15.64
C ILE A 9 -12.62 -3.32 -16.95
N ALA A 10 -13.50 -3.07 -17.93
CA ALA A 10 -13.09 -2.57 -19.24
C ALA A 10 -12.43 -1.18 -19.12
N ALA A 11 -13.01 -0.30 -18.31
CA ALA A 11 -12.47 1.03 -18.04
C ALA A 11 -11.09 0.97 -17.39
N VAL A 12 -10.91 0.14 -16.36
CA VAL A 12 -9.62 -0.04 -15.68
C VAL A 12 -8.59 -0.69 -16.60
N SER A 13 -8.98 -1.68 -17.40
CA SER A 13 -8.09 -2.33 -18.35
C SER A 13 -7.58 -1.33 -19.40
N LEU A 14 -8.47 -0.49 -19.93
CA LEU A 14 -8.14 0.56 -20.90
C LEU A 14 -7.27 1.65 -20.26
N ALA A 15 -7.63 2.12 -19.07
CA ALA A 15 -6.84 3.13 -18.36
C ALA A 15 -5.41 2.62 -18.09
N ASN A 16 -5.26 1.39 -17.60
CA ASN A 16 -3.95 0.79 -17.36
C ASN A 16 -3.15 0.65 -18.67
N SER A 17 -3.76 0.23 -19.78
CA SER A 17 -3.04 0.08 -21.05
C SER A 17 -2.56 1.42 -21.62
N LEU A 18 -3.32 2.50 -21.40
CA LEU A 18 -2.99 3.85 -21.87
C LEU A 18 -1.99 4.58 -20.97
N THR A 19 -1.89 4.22 -19.68
CA THR A 19 -1.13 5.03 -18.71
C THR A 19 0.10 4.35 -18.16
N LEU A 20 0.13 3.02 -18.07
CA LEU A 20 1.16 2.32 -17.29
C LEU A 20 2.52 2.25 -18.01
N PHE A 21 2.49 2.03 -19.32
CA PHE A 21 3.69 1.78 -20.12
C PHE A 21 3.99 2.78 -21.25
N PRO A 22 3.01 3.42 -21.92
CA PRO A 22 3.31 4.21 -23.13
C PRO A 22 4.41 5.27 -22.97
N TYR A 23 4.46 5.95 -21.82
CA TYR A 23 5.52 6.91 -21.54
C TYR A 23 6.89 6.25 -21.42
N ILE A 24 7.01 5.20 -20.61
CA ILE A 24 8.28 4.50 -20.39
C ILE A 24 8.74 3.80 -21.67
N ASP A 25 7.83 3.20 -22.43
CA ASP A 25 8.12 2.59 -23.73
C ASP A 25 8.85 3.57 -24.66
N GLY A 26 8.37 4.82 -24.73
CA GLY A 26 8.95 5.86 -25.58
C GLY A 26 10.34 6.36 -25.16
N ILE A 27 10.78 6.06 -23.94
CA ILE A 27 12.09 6.51 -23.42
C ILE A 27 13.00 5.37 -22.96
N SER A 28 12.52 4.12 -22.96
CA SER A 28 13.16 2.97 -22.29
C SER A 28 14.59 2.69 -22.75
N GLU A 29 14.91 2.88 -24.03
CA GLU A 29 16.26 2.69 -24.58
C GLU A 29 17.28 3.76 -24.11
N LYS A 30 16.82 4.81 -23.42
CA LYS A 30 17.64 5.94 -22.94
C LYS A 30 17.74 5.97 -21.41
N LEU A 31 17.35 4.90 -20.72
CA LEU A 31 17.32 4.83 -19.27
C LEU A 31 18.41 3.91 -18.71
N ASP A 32 19.18 4.41 -17.75
CA ASP A 32 20.12 3.61 -16.97
C ASP A 32 19.45 2.87 -15.80
N TYR A 33 18.30 3.38 -15.34
CA TYR A 33 17.45 2.78 -14.32
C TYR A 33 16.00 3.30 -14.46
N ILE A 34 15.04 2.59 -13.87
CA ILE A 34 13.66 3.05 -13.75
C ILE A 34 13.34 3.33 -12.28
N GLY A 35 12.99 4.57 -11.98
CA GLY A 35 12.43 4.97 -10.68
C GLY A 35 10.95 4.60 -10.60
N ILE A 36 10.54 3.96 -9.51
CA ILE A 36 9.16 3.56 -9.26
C ILE A 36 8.65 4.25 -8.00
N ASN A 37 7.62 5.08 -8.18
CA ASN A 37 6.85 5.66 -7.08
C ASN A 37 5.57 4.84 -6.89
N TYR A 38 5.39 4.26 -5.71
CA TYR A 38 4.24 3.41 -5.40
C TYR A 38 3.67 3.73 -4.03
N TYR A 39 2.37 3.98 -3.97
CA TYR A 39 1.69 4.35 -2.73
C TYR A 39 0.57 3.38 -2.32
N GLY A 40 0.06 2.57 -3.26
CA GLY A 40 -1.02 1.64 -2.99
C GLY A 40 -1.97 1.49 -4.17
N GLN A 41 -3.25 1.31 -3.89
CA GLN A 41 -4.28 1.12 -4.91
C GLN A 41 -5.34 2.22 -4.89
N GLU A 42 -5.87 2.47 -6.08
CA GLU A 42 -7.10 3.23 -6.30
C GLU A 42 -8.18 2.29 -6.82
N VAL A 43 -9.40 2.44 -6.30
CA VAL A 43 -10.58 1.71 -6.76
C VAL A 43 -11.38 2.63 -7.67
N VAL A 44 -11.75 2.14 -8.86
CA VAL A 44 -12.46 2.92 -9.88
C VAL A 44 -13.90 2.44 -9.96
N SER A 45 -14.85 3.38 -9.94
CA SER A 45 -16.27 3.11 -10.19
C SER A 45 -16.86 4.17 -11.11
N GLY A 46 -17.31 3.76 -12.29
CA GLY A 46 -17.71 4.66 -13.36
C GLY A 46 -16.57 5.60 -13.75
N ALA A 47 -16.83 6.90 -13.71
CA ALA A 47 -15.84 7.94 -14.06
C ALA A 47 -14.98 8.41 -12.88
N GLY A 48 -15.13 7.83 -11.68
CA GLY A 48 -14.54 8.35 -10.46
C GLY A 48 -13.78 7.33 -9.63
N LEU A 49 -13.00 7.84 -8.67
CA LEU A 49 -12.39 7.03 -7.63
C LEU A 49 -13.43 6.72 -6.55
N LYS A 50 -13.41 5.50 -6.03
CA LYS A 50 -14.40 4.97 -5.09
C LYS A 50 -13.74 4.57 -3.78
N LEU A 51 -14.22 5.13 -2.68
CA LEU A 51 -13.87 4.67 -1.35
C LEU A 51 -14.62 3.36 -1.05
N VAL A 52 -13.88 2.32 -0.70
CA VAL A 52 -14.42 1.03 -0.27
C VAL A 52 -14.34 0.93 1.25
N GLU A 53 -15.47 0.79 1.91
CA GLU A 53 -15.57 0.90 3.38
C GLU A 53 -14.61 -0.04 4.13
N ASN A 54 -14.51 -1.29 3.68
CA ASN A 54 -13.76 -2.38 4.33
C ASN A 54 -12.29 -2.49 3.87
N ASP A 55 -11.79 -1.53 3.09
CA ASP A 55 -10.38 -1.46 2.75
C ASP A 55 -9.69 -0.46 3.66
N GLU A 56 -8.43 -0.74 3.99
CA GLU A 56 -7.59 0.18 4.75
C GLU A 56 -7.07 1.29 3.84
N TYR A 57 -7.15 2.55 4.29
CA TYR A 57 -6.70 3.71 3.52
C TYR A 57 -5.77 4.59 4.35
N SER A 58 -4.79 5.17 3.70
CA SER A 58 -4.06 6.32 4.23
C SER A 58 -4.99 7.53 4.43
N GLU A 59 -4.54 8.49 5.23
CA GLU A 59 -5.28 9.75 5.46
C GLU A 59 -5.56 10.54 4.17
N SER A 60 -4.71 10.39 3.15
CA SER A 60 -4.84 11.00 1.81
C SER A 60 -5.70 10.17 0.85
N GLY A 61 -6.34 9.08 1.31
CA GLY A 61 -7.26 8.27 0.51
C GLY A 61 -6.63 7.30 -0.48
N ARG A 62 -5.33 6.99 -0.32
CA ARG A 62 -4.68 5.85 -1.01
C ARG A 62 -4.98 4.55 -0.27
N GLY A 63 -5.51 3.53 -0.96
CA GLY A 63 -5.77 2.22 -0.37
C GLY A 63 -4.46 1.45 -0.14
N VAL A 64 -4.28 0.87 1.04
CA VAL A 64 -3.05 0.11 1.37
C VAL A 64 -3.04 -1.21 0.59
N TYR A 65 -1.99 -1.44 -0.21
CA TYR A 65 -1.92 -2.64 -1.06
C TYR A 65 -0.47 -3.07 -1.36
N PRO A 66 0.23 -3.76 -0.44
CA PRO A 66 1.62 -4.18 -0.66
C PRO A 66 1.78 -5.17 -1.84
N ASP A 67 0.81 -6.06 -2.05
CA ASP A 67 0.80 -7.00 -3.18
C ASP A 67 0.85 -6.29 -4.56
N GLY A 68 0.33 -5.07 -4.66
CA GLY A 68 0.40 -4.31 -5.91
C GLY A 68 1.82 -3.86 -6.26
N LEU A 69 2.65 -3.54 -5.28
CA LEU A 69 4.07 -3.21 -5.50
C LEU A 69 4.81 -4.40 -6.10
N TYR A 70 4.64 -5.59 -5.50
CA TYR A 70 5.21 -6.82 -6.01
C TYR A 70 4.75 -7.12 -7.44
N ARG A 71 3.44 -7.02 -7.72
CA ARG A 71 2.89 -7.27 -9.06
C ARG A 71 3.43 -6.29 -10.10
N MET A 72 3.49 -5.01 -9.77
CA MET A 72 4.03 -3.99 -10.66
C MET A 72 5.51 -4.23 -10.95
N LEU A 73 6.32 -4.55 -9.93
CA LEU A 73 7.74 -4.88 -10.13
C LEU A 73 7.93 -6.06 -11.09
N LEU A 74 7.13 -7.13 -10.96
CA LEU A 74 7.18 -8.25 -11.90
C LEU A 74 6.76 -7.86 -13.32
N GLN A 75 5.71 -7.04 -13.47
CA GLN A 75 5.23 -6.58 -14.77
C GLN A 75 6.28 -5.71 -15.48
N PHE A 76 6.88 -4.76 -14.77
CA PHE A 76 7.96 -3.92 -15.30
C PHE A 76 9.20 -4.75 -15.62
N HIS A 77 9.59 -5.66 -14.73
CA HIS A 77 10.70 -6.58 -14.98
C HIS A 77 10.51 -7.38 -16.25
N GLU A 78 9.36 -8.03 -16.42
CA GLU A 78 9.10 -8.85 -17.60
C GLU A 78 9.11 -8.02 -18.88
N ARG A 79 8.49 -6.83 -18.86
CA ARG A 79 8.43 -5.94 -20.03
C ARG A 79 9.81 -5.44 -20.46
N TYR A 80 10.64 -5.00 -19.52
CA TYR A 80 11.94 -4.37 -19.79
C TYR A 80 13.15 -5.30 -19.59
N ARG A 81 12.93 -6.60 -19.37
CA ARG A 81 14.00 -7.59 -19.15
C ARG A 81 15.07 -7.57 -20.23
N HIS A 82 14.67 -7.37 -21.49
CA HIS A 82 15.57 -7.33 -22.64
C HIS A 82 16.60 -6.19 -22.58
N LEU A 83 16.28 -5.09 -21.89
CA LEU A 83 17.16 -3.94 -21.69
C LEU A 83 18.05 -4.08 -20.45
N LYS A 84 17.78 -5.06 -19.57
CA LYS A 84 18.51 -5.31 -18.31
C LYS A 84 18.57 -4.09 -17.37
N ILE A 85 17.57 -3.22 -17.46
CA ILE A 85 17.48 -1.98 -16.68
C ILE A 85 17.12 -2.32 -15.22
N PRO A 86 17.88 -1.82 -14.22
CA PRO A 86 17.54 -1.95 -12.82
C PRO A 86 16.42 -0.98 -12.37
N PHE A 87 15.80 -1.29 -11.24
CA PHE A 87 14.76 -0.48 -10.61
C PHE A 87 15.23 0.15 -9.30
N ILE A 88 14.71 1.33 -8.97
CA ILE A 88 14.80 1.94 -7.65
C ILE A 88 13.37 2.25 -7.20
N ILE A 89 13.00 1.85 -5.98
CA ILE A 89 11.76 2.37 -5.38
C ILE A 89 12.09 3.78 -4.90
N THR A 90 11.73 4.77 -5.73
CA THR A 90 12.09 6.18 -5.52
C THR A 90 11.14 6.86 -4.55
N GLU A 91 9.90 6.38 -4.44
CA GLU A 91 8.97 6.76 -3.38
C GLU A 91 8.10 5.57 -2.98
N ASN A 92 8.03 5.31 -1.69
CA ASN A 92 6.98 4.50 -1.08
C ASN A 92 6.70 5.03 0.34
N GLY A 93 5.44 5.26 0.65
CA GLY A 93 5.07 5.97 1.87
C GLY A 93 3.59 5.96 2.14
N VAL A 94 3.21 6.40 3.34
CA VAL A 94 1.80 6.45 3.77
C VAL A 94 1.57 7.67 4.65
N SER A 95 0.50 8.42 4.35
CA SER A 95 0.03 9.48 5.24
C SER A 95 -0.70 8.86 6.43
N ASP A 96 -0.19 9.12 7.63
CA ASP A 96 -0.62 8.56 8.92
C ASP A 96 -0.03 9.37 10.08
N GLU A 97 -0.77 10.33 10.63
CA GLU A 97 -0.35 11.15 11.76
C GLU A 97 -0.06 10.31 13.01
N THR A 98 -0.83 9.25 13.21
CA THR A 98 -0.81 8.41 14.42
C THR A 98 0.34 7.40 14.45
N ASP A 99 0.94 7.11 13.30
CA ASP A 99 1.98 6.09 13.10
C ASP A 99 1.54 4.63 13.29
N LEU A 100 0.23 4.36 13.35
CA LEU A 100 -0.30 3.01 13.56
C LEU A 100 -0.30 2.15 12.28
N ILE A 101 -0.52 2.72 11.10
CA ILE A 101 -0.44 1.98 9.84
C ILE A 101 0.94 2.07 9.19
N ARG A 102 1.75 3.08 9.52
CA ARG A 102 3.06 3.30 8.88
C ARG A 102 4.04 2.16 9.08
N ARG A 103 4.18 1.64 10.31
CA ARG A 103 5.08 0.50 10.60
C ARG A 103 4.69 -0.77 9.83
N PRO A 104 3.44 -1.28 9.90
CA PRO A 104 3.08 -2.44 9.10
C PRO A 104 3.16 -2.11 7.58
N TYR A 105 2.86 -0.89 7.14
CA TYR A 105 2.96 -0.51 5.73
C TYR A 105 4.40 -0.66 5.23
N LEU A 106 5.36 -0.08 5.96
CA LEU A 106 6.78 -0.16 5.67
C LEU A 106 7.25 -1.61 5.58
N LEU A 107 6.91 -2.43 6.58
CA LEU A 107 7.34 -3.83 6.63
C LEU A 107 6.78 -4.63 5.46
N GLU A 108 5.48 -4.54 5.19
CA GLU A 108 4.86 -5.33 4.11
C GLU A 108 5.33 -4.92 2.71
N HIS A 109 5.60 -3.63 2.47
CA HIS A 109 6.14 -3.18 1.18
C HIS A 109 7.61 -3.58 0.99
N LEU A 110 8.43 -3.56 2.06
CA LEU A 110 9.80 -4.10 2.00
C LEU A 110 9.80 -5.61 1.73
N LEU A 111 8.87 -6.36 2.32
CA LEU A 111 8.68 -7.78 2.04
C LEU A 111 8.26 -8.03 0.58
N ALA A 112 7.39 -7.18 0.04
CA ALA A 112 6.98 -7.23 -1.38
C ALA A 112 8.17 -6.99 -2.32
N VAL A 113 9.02 -5.99 -2.02
CA VAL A 113 10.26 -5.71 -2.78
C VAL A 113 11.22 -6.90 -2.68
N TYR A 114 11.44 -7.43 -1.47
CA TYR A 114 12.31 -8.58 -1.26
C TYR A 114 11.83 -9.81 -2.04
N ALA A 115 10.53 -10.08 -2.05
CA ALA A 115 9.96 -11.16 -2.83
C ALA A 115 10.19 -10.96 -4.35
N ALA A 116 10.07 -9.73 -4.86
CA ALA A 116 10.39 -9.43 -6.25
C ALA A 116 11.87 -9.69 -6.56
N ILE A 117 12.79 -9.29 -5.67
CA ILE A 117 14.22 -9.57 -5.81
C ILE A 117 14.47 -11.09 -5.88
N LYS A 118 13.78 -11.89 -5.05
CA LYS A 118 13.87 -13.36 -5.11
C LYS A 118 13.37 -13.96 -6.42
N MET A 119 12.51 -13.26 -7.14
CA MET A 119 12.04 -13.64 -8.49
C MET A 119 12.95 -13.12 -9.61
N GLY A 120 14.11 -12.54 -9.28
CA GLY A 120 15.10 -12.06 -10.24
C GLY A 120 14.90 -10.61 -10.69
N VAL A 121 14.01 -9.85 -10.05
CA VAL A 121 13.89 -8.41 -10.31
C VAL A 121 15.10 -7.68 -9.72
N ARG A 122 15.81 -6.90 -10.53
CA ARG A 122 17.00 -6.14 -10.08
C ARG A 122 16.59 -4.81 -9.46
N VAL A 123 16.34 -4.80 -8.14
CA VAL A 123 16.06 -3.58 -7.37
C VAL A 123 17.33 -3.11 -6.65
N LEU A 124 17.75 -1.86 -6.87
CA LEU A 124 18.99 -1.30 -6.30
C LEU A 124 18.78 -0.61 -4.96
N GLY A 125 17.58 -0.12 -4.68
CA GLY A 125 17.34 0.66 -3.48
C GLY A 125 15.87 0.94 -3.22
N TYR A 126 15.61 1.40 -2.00
CA TYR A 126 14.28 1.78 -1.50
C TYR A 126 14.38 3.11 -0.76
N LEU A 127 13.60 4.08 -1.21
CA LEU A 127 13.50 5.42 -0.63
C LEU A 127 12.11 5.59 -0.04
N PHE A 128 12.05 5.74 1.29
CA PHE A 128 10.80 5.99 1.98
C PHE A 128 10.36 7.45 1.77
N TRP A 129 9.11 7.66 1.36
CA TRP A 129 8.48 8.98 1.34
C TRP A 129 7.72 9.19 2.66
N THR A 130 8.23 9.97 3.61
CA THR A 130 9.44 10.81 3.53
C THR A 130 10.12 10.89 4.90
N ILE A 131 11.27 11.55 4.99
CA ILE A 131 11.97 11.74 6.26
C ILE A 131 11.14 12.57 7.24
N SER A 132 10.50 13.65 6.80
CA SER A 132 9.74 14.57 7.67
C SER A 132 8.43 15.02 7.05
N ASP A 133 7.44 15.38 7.88
CA ASP A 133 6.20 15.98 7.39
C ASP A 133 6.48 17.20 6.51
N ASN A 134 5.78 17.30 5.39
CA ASN A 134 6.01 18.32 4.36
C ASN A 134 4.67 18.94 3.89
N TRP A 135 4.73 19.82 2.88
CA TRP A 135 3.56 20.41 2.25
C TRP A 135 3.09 19.51 1.09
N GLU A 136 1.96 18.82 1.29
CA GLU A 136 1.39 17.87 0.34
C GLU A 136 0.51 18.60 -0.69
N TRP A 137 1.14 19.43 -1.52
CA TRP A 137 0.52 20.05 -2.69
C TRP A 137 -0.82 20.76 -2.39
N ALA A 138 -1.92 20.29 -2.98
CA ALA A 138 -3.26 20.84 -2.79
C ALA A 138 -3.89 20.44 -1.44
N ASP A 139 -3.38 19.39 -0.78
CA ASP A 139 -3.86 18.93 0.53
C ASP A 139 -3.13 19.65 1.69
N GLY A 140 -2.20 20.56 1.38
CA GLY A 140 -1.50 21.40 2.34
C GLY A 140 -0.72 20.60 3.38
N TYR A 141 -0.81 20.99 4.65
CA TYR A 141 -0.11 20.30 5.75
C TYR A 141 -0.94 19.20 6.42
N GLY A 142 -2.14 18.88 5.93
CA GLY A 142 -3.04 17.92 6.57
C GLY A 142 -2.44 16.52 6.64
N PRO A 143 -2.28 15.83 5.49
CA PRO A 143 -1.70 14.49 5.44
C PRO A 143 -0.27 14.43 5.99
N LYS A 144 0.01 13.51 6.92
CA LYS A 144 1.34 13.39 7.55
C LYS A 144 2.11 12.20 6.99
N PHE A 145 3.08 12.41 6.10
CA PHE A 145 3.87 11.32 5.50
C PHE A 145 5.18 10.99 6.24
N GLY A 146 5.68 11.89 7.09
CA GLY A 146 7.03 11.82 7.61
C GLY A 146 7.26 10.65 8.57
N LEU A 147 8.45 10.05 8.52
CA LEU A 147 8.99 9.29 9.65
C LEU A 147 9.20 10.19 10.88
N VAL A 148 9.42 11.49 10.65
CA VAL A 148 9.62 12.52 11.67
C VAL A 148 8.49 13.54 11.57
N ALA A 149 7.76 13.75 12.66
CA ALA A 149 6.76 14.80 12.74
C ALA A 149 7.43 16.18 12.78
N VAL A 150 6.79 17.19 12.19
CA VAL A 150 7.24 18.58 12.25
C VAL A 150 6.21 19.41 13.01
N ASP A 151 6.58 19.87 14.20
CA ASP A 151 5.75 20.78 14.99
C ASP A 151 5.93 22.21 14.48
N ARG A 152 4.97 22.65 13.66
CA ARG A 152 5.00 23.97 13.02
C ARG A 152 4.69 25.12 13.98
N ALA A 153 4.04 24.84 15.10
CA ALA A 153 3.72 25.84 16.12
C ALA A 153 4.89 26.04 17.10
N ASN A 154 5.73 25.03 17.28
CA ASN A 154 6.86 25.05 18.20
C ASN A 154 8.21 25.10 17.47
N ASN A 155 8.53 26.24 16.86
CA ASN A 155 9.83 26.49 16.21
C ASN A 155 10.29 25.38 15.24
N LEU A 156 9.35 24.77 14.52
CA LEU A 156 9.62 23.65 13.62
C LEU A 156 10.30 22.46 14.32
N ALA A 157 9.95 22.11 15.56
CA ALA A 157 10.58 20.97 16.25
C ALA A 157 10.38 19.66 15.46
N ARG A 158 11.42 18.81 15.43
CA ARG A 158 11.42 17.52 14.71
C ARG A 158 11.27 16.39 15.71
N ILE A 159 10.18 15.62 15.62
CA ILE A 159 9.83 14.60 16.60
C ILE A 159 9.78 13.24 15.88
N PRO A 160 10.78 12.37 16.05
CA PRO A 160 10.78 11.04 15.44
C PRO A 160 9.55 10.23 15.86
N ARG A 161 8.86 9.62 14.89
CA ARG A 161 7.78 8.67 15.14
C ARG A 161 8.35 7.27 15.43
N PRO A 162 7.61 6.35 16.06
CA PRO A 162 8.03 4.95 16.21
C PRO A 162 8.54 4.30 14.91
N SER A 163 7.92 4.61 13.78
CA SER A 163 8.35 4.16 12.44
C SER A 163 9.76 4.62 12.06
N TYR A 164 10.21 5.79 12.51
CA TYR A 164 11.57 6.27 12.25
C TYR A 164 12.60 5.32 12.86
N HIS A 165 12.37 4.93 14.12
CA HIS A 165 13.25 4.01 14.82
C HIS A 165 13.25 2.62 14.16
N LEU A 166 12.07 2.15 13.74
CA LEU A 166 11.96 0.90 12.98
C LEU A 166 12.71 0.97 11.65
N PHE A 167 12.51 2.04 10.88
CA PHE A 167 13.20 2.22 9.59
C PHE A 167 14.71 2.32 9.77
N SER A 168 15.18 3.07 10.77
CA SER A 168 16.60 3.17 11.12
C SER A 168 17.20 1.80 11.50
N LYS A 169 16.48 1.00 12.31
CA LYS A 169 16.89 -0.38 12.62
C LYS A 169 17.02 -1.23 11.36
N ILE A 170 16.04 -1.17 10.45
CA ILE A 170 16.06 -1.94 9.20
C ILE A 170 17.21 -1.51 8.29
N VAL A 171 17.43 -0.20 8.11
CA VAL A 171 18.51 0.33 7.27
C VAL A 171 19.89 -0.10 7.81
N ASN A 172 20.10 -0.02 9.13
CA ASN A 172 21.37 -0.40 9.75
C ASN A 172 21.63 -1.91 9.73
N THR A 173 20.58 -2.73 9.85
CA THR A 173 20.72 -4.19 9.93
C THR A 173 20.57 -4.90 8.58
N GLY A 174 19.92 -4.25 7.60
CA GLY A 174 19.47 -4.85 6.35
C GLY A 174 18.36 -5.89 6.52
N LYS A 175 17.66 -5.92 7.67
CA LYS A 175 16.82 -7.04 8.09
C LYS A 175 15.42 -6.58 8.51
N VAL A 176 14.41 -7.32 8.06
CA VAL A 176 13.04 -7.26 8.59
C VAL A 176 12.83 -8.51 9.45
N THR A 177 12.54 -8.32 10.74
CA THR A 177 12.35 -9.45 11.67
C THR A 177 10.87 -9.80 11.81
N ARG A 178 10.62 -11.05 12.21
CA ARG A 178 9.27 -11.53 12.52
C ARG A 178 8.68 -10.80 13.73
N GLU A 179 9.50 -10.53 14.73
CA GLU A 179 9.09 -9.83 15.95
C GLU A 179 8.62 -8.40 15.64
N ASP A 180 9.40 -7.64 14.87
CA ASP A 180 9.03 -6.27 14.45
C ASP A 180 7.69 -6.28 13.70
N ARG A 181 7.48 -7.30 12.85
CA ARG A 181 6.24 -7.51 12.12
C ARG A 181 5.07 -7.83 13.06
N GLU A 182 5.24 -8.77 13.98
CA GLU A 182 4.18 -9.15 14.93
C GLU A 182 3.77 -7.97 15.82
N ILE A 183 4.73 -7.22 16.36
CA ILE A 183 4.47 -6.01 17.16
C ILE A 183 3.68 -4.96 16.37
N ALA A 184 4.14 -4.62 15.16
CA ALA A 184 3.50 -3.62 14.33
C ALA A 184 2.04 -3.97 13.99
N TRP A 185 1.78 -5.26 13.73
CA TRP A 185 0.43 -5.75 13.43
C TRP A 185 -0.46 -5.84 14.66
N ASP A 186 0.06 -6.30 15.80
CA ASP A 186 -0.72 -6.40 17.03
C ASP A 186 -1.21 -5.03 17.51
N GLU A 187 -0.40 -3.99 17.36
CA GLU A 187 -0.78 -2.62 17.68
C GLU A 187 -1.90 -2.09 16.77
N LEU A 188 -1.78 -2.29 15.45
CA LEU A 188 -2.82 -1.90 14.49
C LEU A 188 -4.14 -2.65 14.75
N GLN A 189 -4.07 -3.96 14.95
CA GLN A 189 -5.26 -4.79 15.19
C GLN A 189 -5.94 -4.45 16.51
N ARG A 190 -5.17 -4.11 17.55
CA ARG A 190 -5.71 -3.60 18.81
C ARG A 190 -6.46 -2.28 18.59
N ALA A 191 -5.85 -1.34 17.86
CA ALA A 191 -6.48 -0.06 17.55
C ALA A 191 -7.79 -0.22 16.74
N ALA A 192 -7.82 -1.16 15.79
CA ALA A 192 -9.02 -1.50 15.02
C ALA A 192 -10.13 -2.08 15.91
N LYS A 193 -9.82 -3.03 16.80
CA LYS A 193 -10.78 -3.62 17.75
C LYS A 193 -11.33 -2.60 18.75
N GLU A 194 -10.48 -1.67 19.18
CA GLU A 194 -10.84 -0.53 20.03
C GLU A 194 -11.62 0.57 19.28
N LYS A 195 -11.82 0.42 17.95
CA LYS A 195 -12.48 1.39 17.07
C LYS A 195 -11.85 2.79 17.17
N LYS A 196 -10.52 2.85 17.37
CA LYS A 196 -9.79 4.12 17.30
C LYS A 196 -9.99 4.75 15.93
N THR A 197 -10.07 6.07 15.89
CA THR A 197 -10.19 6.84 14.65
C THR A 197 -8.88 7.53 14.31
N ARG A 198 -8.77 7.93 13.06
CA ARG A 198 -7.70 8.76 12.52
C ARG A 198 -8.26 9.78 11.55
N PRO A 199 -7.55 10.89 11.30
CA PRO A 199 -7.99 11.87 10.33
C PRO A 199 -7.99 11.30 8.90
N PHE A 200 -8.90 11.79 8.07
CA PHE A 200 -9.03 11.43 6.67
C PHE A 200 -9.36 12.70 5.89
N TYR A 201 -8.49 13.06 4.95
CA TYR A 201 -8.48 14.35 4.26
C TYR A 201 -9.09 14.27 2.86
N ARG A 202 -9.84 13.21 2.50
CA ARG A 202 -10.52 13.12 1.20
C ARG A 202 -12.02 13.28 1.33
N ALA A 203 -12.57 14.20 0.54
CA ALA A 203 -14.01 14.39 0.42
C ALA A 203 -14.65 13.21 -0.32
N VAL A 204 -15.79 12.75 0.17
CA VAL A 204 -16.54 11.62 -0.38
C VAL A 204 -18.02 11.97 -0.47
N ASN A 205 -18.65 11.68 -1.59
CA ASN A 205 -20.10 11.90 -1.73
C ASN A 205 -20.92 10.77 -1.07
N LYS A 206 -22.26 10.93 -1.04
CA LYS A 206 -23.18 9.92 -0.50
C LYS A 206 -23.08 8.53 -1.16
N HIS A 207 -22.48 8.45 -2.35
CA HIS A 207 -22.26 7.22 -3.10
C HIS A 207 -20.82 6.72 -2.97
N GLY A 208 -20.00 7.25 -2.07
CA GLY A 208 -18.63 6.80 -1.86
C GLY A 208 -17.62 7.24 -2.92
N LEU A 209 -17.99 8.11 -3.87
CA LEU A 209 -17.04 8.62 -4.87
C LEU A 209 -16.19 9.73 -4.25
N MET A 210 -14.87 9.62 -4.42
CA MET A 210 -13.89 10.59 -3.96
C MET A 210 -13.77 11.73 -4.97
N TYR A 211 -13.66 12.96 -4.46
CA TYR A 211 -13.41 14.15 -5.27
C TYR A 211 -11.91 14.40 -5.43
N ALA A 212 -11.53 15.16 -6.46
CA ALA A 212 -10.13 15.54 -6.69
C ALA A 212 -9.56 16.47 -5.59
N GLY A 213 -10.43 17.19 -4.86
CA GLY A 213 -10.04 18.06 -3.76
C GLY A 213 -9.96 17.33 -2.41
N GLY A 214 -9.00 17.73 -1.58
CA GLY A 214 -8.95 17.38 -0.16
C GLY A 214 -10.00 18.13 0.67
N LEU A 215 -10.05 17.84 1.97
CA LEU A 215 -10.83 18.60 2.94
C LEU A 215 -9.91 19.56 3.71
N ASP A 216 -10.40 20.78 3.96
CA ASP A 216 -9.72 21.73 4.85
C ASP A 216 -9.67 21.19 6.30
N GLU A 217 -10.74 20.52 6.74
CA GLU A 217 -10.82 19.81 8.01
C GLU A 217 -11.02 18.30 7.80
N PRO A 218 -10.26 17.43 8.48
CA PRO A 218 -10.36 15.99 8.28
C PRO A 218 -11.65 15.42 8.88
N VAL A 219 -12.21 14.40 8.22
CA VAL A 219 -13.21 13.53 8.87
C VAL A 219 -12.51 12.42 9.64
N GLN A 220 -13.07 12.03 10.78
CA GLN A 220 -12.53 10.94 11.59
C GLN A 220 -13.02 9.60 11.05
N ARG A 221 -12.09 8.71 10.70
CA ARG A 221 -12.38 7.37 10.18
C ARG A 221 -11.79 6.30 11.09
N PRO A 222 -12.52 5.22 11.42
CA PRO A 222 -11.98 4.11 12.21
C PRO A 222 -10.94 3.31 11.42
N TYR A 223 -9.99 2.69 12.14
CA TYR A 223 -9.15 1.62 11.61
C TYR A 223 -9.98 0.41 11.17
N ILE A 224 -9.50 -0.32 10.17
CA ILE A 224 -10.18 -1.51 9.65
C ILE A 224 -9.57 -2.76 10.27
N ASP A 225 -10.40 -3.60 10.91
CA ASP A 225 -10.01 -4.93 11.40
C ASP A 225 -9.90 -5.89 10.21
N ARG A 226 -8.79 -5.77 9.47
CA ARG A 226 -8.47 -6.60 8.31
C ARG A 226 -6.98 -6.84 8.19
N ASP A 227 -6.64 -8.06 7.79
CA ASP A 227 -5.27 -8.47 7.53
C ASP A 227 -4.90 -8.19 6.07
N TRP A 228 -4.08 -7.16 5.87
CA TRP A 228 -3.50 -6.80 4.58
C TRP A 228 -2.01 -7.15 4.46
N ARG A 229 -1.53 -8.10 5.26
CA ARG A 229 -0.16 -8.64 5.15
C ARG A 229 0.14 -9.11 3.73
N PHE A 230 1.33 -8.77 3.25
CA PHE A 230 1.82 -9.20 1.96
C PHE A 230 1.78 -10.74 1.84
N GLY A 231 1.25 -11.22 0.70
CA GLY A 231 1.10 -12.64 0.41
C GLY A 231 -0.14 -13.30 1.04
N HIS A 232 -0.88 -12.58 1.87
CA HIS A 232 -2.13 -13.04 2.49
C HIS A 232 -3.32 -12.10 2.24
N TYR A 233 -3.09 -10.91 1.67
CA TYR A 233 -4.16 -9.98 1.39
C TYR A 233 -5.05 -10.47 0.23
N GLU A 234 -6.14 -11.11 0.59
CA GLU A 234 -7.21 -11.43 -0.35
C GLU A 234 -8.05 -10.19 -0.61
N MET A 235 -7.91 -9.64 -1.81
CA MET A 235 -8.90 -8.72 -2.34
C MET A 235 -10.18 -9.50 -2.57
N GLU A 236 -11.18 -9.23 -1.75
CA GLU A 236 -12.55 -9.51 -2.15
C GLU A 236 -12.72 -8.89 -3.55
N GLY A 237 -12.99 -9.71 -4.58
CA GLY A 237 -13.23 -9.26 -5.96
C GLY A 237 -14.35 -8.21 -6.08
N LEU A 238 -14.88 -7.99 -7.28
CA LEU A 238 -15.85 -6.92 -7.60
C LEU A 238 -16.88 -6.65 -6.47
N GLN A 239 -16.89 -5.41 -5.99
CA GLN A 239 -17.56 -4.93 -4.80
C GLN A 239 -18.96 -4.34 -5.04
N ASP A 240 -19.43 -4.34 -6.29
CA ASP A 240 -20.79 -3.93 -6.62
C ASP A 240 -21.85 -4.86 -5.99
N HIS A 241 -23.08 -4.36 -5.85
CA HIS A 241 -24.16 -5.07 -5.18
C HIS A 241 -24.47 -6.44 -5.79
N LEU A 242 -24.44 -6.58 -7.12
CA LEU A 242 -24.72 -7.84 -7.81
C LEU A 242 -23.60 -8.84 -7.57
N SER A 243 -22.34 -8.41 -7.65
CA SER A 243 -21.17 -9.24 -7.37
C SER A 243 -21.09 -9.66 -5.90
N ARG A 244 -21.48 -8.79 -4.96
CA ARG A 244 -21.59 -9.14 -3.53
C ARG A 244 -22.73 -10.13 -3.29
N PHE A 245 -23.90 -9.93 -3.88
CA PHE A 245 -25.05 -10.83 -3.77
C PHE A 245 -24.77 -12.20 -4.38
N SER A 246 -24.19 -12.24 -5.58
CA SER A 246 -23.79 -13.48 -6.25
C SER A 246 -22.78 -14.25 -5.39
N ARG A 247 -21.77 -13.57 -4.83
CA ARG A 247 -20.81 -14.19 -3.91
C ARG A 247 -21.49 -14.69 -2.64
N PHE A 248 -22.46 -13.98 -2.08
CA PHE A 248 -23.21 -14.44 -0.92
C PHE A 248 -24.00 -15.73 -1.23
N ILE A 249 -24.68 -15.79 -2.37
CA ILE A 249 -25.42 -16.99 -2.83
C ILE A 249 -24.47 -18.17 -3.11
N ILE A 250 -23.32 -17.90 -3.73
CA ILE A 250 -22.38 -18.94 -4.14
C ILE A 250 -21.44 -19.34 -2.99
N ARG A 251 -21.34 -18.56 -1.90
CA ARG A 251 -20.49 -18.84 -0.72
C ARG A 251 -20.71 -20.21 -0.08
N PRO A 252 -21.93 -20.77 0.03
CA PRO A 252 -22.18 -22.12 0.54
C PRO A 252 -21.72 -23.22 -0.44
N PHE A 253 -21.70 -22.92 -1.74
CA PHE A 253 -21.43 -23.88 -2.82
C PHE A 253 -20.00 -23.77 -3.37
N SER A 254 -19.30 -22.68 -3.08
CA SER A 254 -17.87 -22.57 -3.31
C SER A 254 -17.20 -23.58 -2.38
N PRO A 255 -16.27 -24.42 -2.88
CA PRO A 255 -15.46 -25.21 -1.97
C PRO A 255 -14.85 -24.21 -1.01
N LYS A 256 -15.13 -24.36 0.30
CA LYS A 256 -14.36 -23.67 1.32
C LYS A 256 -12.92 -23.96 0.95
N ARG A 257 -12.18 -22.96 0.44
CA ARG A 257 -10.72 -23.01 0.55
C ARG A 257 -10.55 -23.21 2.04
N LYS A 258 -10.19 -24.44 2.44
CA LYS A 258 -9.82 -24.70 3.82
C LYS A 258 -8.77 -23.64 4.10
N THR A 259 -9.12 -22.63 4.90
CA THR A 259 -8.14 -21.95 5.73
C THR A 259 -7.53 -23.09 6.50
N LYS A 260 -6.43 -23.64 5.98
CA LYS A 260 -5.68 -24.63 6.70
C LYS A 260 -5.30 -23.90 7.98
N SER A 261 -5.87 -24.31 9.10
CA SER A 261 -5.11 -24.37 10.34
C SER A 261 -3.91 -25.24 10.03
N GLN A 262 -2.87 -24.65 9.45
CA GLN A 262 -1.67 -25.35 9.05
C GLN A 262 -0.76 -25.42 10.27
N GLU A 263 -1.25 -26.10 11.32
CA GLU A 263 -0.34 -26.76 12.23
C GLU A 263 0.45 -27.80 11.43
N LYS A 264 1.77 -27.65 11.48
CA LYS A 264 2.78 -28.65 11.11
C LYS A 264 2.74 -29.16 9.66
N LYS A 265 3.20 -28.31 8.74
CA LYS A 265 4.24 -28.64 7.72
C LYS A 265 4.52 -27.39 6.88
N ASN A 266 5.52 -26.63 7.31
CA ASN A 266 6.13 -25.53 6.58
C ASN A 266 6.96 -26.07 5.42
N PRO A 267 6.81 -25.49 4.23
CA PRO A 267 7.87 -24.65 3.73
C PRO A 267 7.37 -23.22 3.90
N LYS A 268 7.57 -22.68 5.11
CA LYS A 268 7.55 -21.24 5.34
C LYS A 268 8.47 -20.68 4.26
N LEU A 269 8.06 -19.63 3.57
CA LEU A 269 9.04 -18.65 3.11
C LEU A 269 9.73 -18.15 4.39
N ILE A 270 10.78 -18.86 4.78
CA ILE A 270 11.66 -18.50 5.88
C ILE A 270 12.47 -17.35 5.31
N LEU A 271 11.97 -16.14 5.52
CA LEU A 271 12.75 -14.93 5.37
C LEU A 271 13.66 -14.82 6.58
N GLN A 272 14.64 -15.72 6.63
CA GLN A 272 15.74 -15.58 7.56
C GLN A 272 16.61 -14.42 7.10
N PRO A 273 17.10 -13.59 8.03
CA PRO A 273 18.13 -12.63 7.70
C PRO A 273 19.34 -13.39 7.14
N LEU A 274 19.94 -12.89 6.06
CA LEU A 274 21.23 -13.38 5.61
C LEU A 274 22.22 -13.20 6.78
N GLU A 275 22.74 -14.32 7.27
CA GLU A 275 24.06 -14.33 7.90
C GLU A 275 25.05 -14.15 6.76
N THR A 276 25.93 -13.16 6.93
CA THR A 276 27.04 -12.82 6.03
C THR A 276 27.93 -14.02 5.75
#